data_AF-A0A972IB71-F1
#
_entry.id   AF-A0A972IB71-F1
#
_cell.length_a   1.000
_cell.length_b   1.000
_cell.length_c   1.000
_cell.angle_alpha   90.00
_cell.angle_beta   90.00
_cell.angle_gamma   90.00
#
_symmetry.space_group_name_H-M   'P 1'
#
loop_
_entity.id
_entity.type
_entity.pdbx_description
1 polymer ?
#
loop_
_entity_poly.entity_id
_entity_poly.type
_entity_poly.pdbx_seq_one_letter_code
_entity_poly.pdbx_strand_id
1 'polypeptide(L)'
;MTATLPTFFIVFAGLSLAVALVFFFQSLHAVLTHAAVGDGLEEDGSVKRSELLDRKRALLESLRDLRQDHDAKKMDDEDFAGLEEAIRAELRDVLRAIDERVERKRDAIEALVRGEKR
;
A
#
# COMPACT_ATOMS: atom_id res chain seq x y z
N MET A 1 -1.47 15.90 -39.93
CA MET A 1 -0.39 15.38 -39.05
C MET A 1 -0.13 16.39 -37.92
N THR A 2 -1.08 16.58 -37.00
CA THR A 2 -1.06 17.67 -36.00
C THR A 2 -1.38 17.18 -34.57
N ALA A 3 -1.25 15.88 -34.30
CA ALA A 3 -1.61 15.29 -33.01
C ALA A 3 -0.39 14.91 -32.13
N THR A 4 0.83 14.86 -32.68
CA THR A 4 2.01 14.35 -31.95
C THR A 4 2.45 15.27 -30.82
N LEU A 5 2.47 16.58 -31.06
CA LEU A 5 2.88 17.60 -30.07
C LEU A 5 2.04 17.56 -28.78
N PRO A 6 0.69 17.59 -28.82
CA PRO A 6 -0.13 17.53 -27.60
C PRO A 6 0.01 16.20 -26.85
N THR A 7 0.15 15.06 -27.54
CA THR A 7 0.32 13.75 -26.89
C THR A 7 1.65 13.67 -26.11
N PHE A 8 2.74 14.23 -26.65
CA PHE A 8 4.01 14.32 -25.93
C PHE A 8 3.88 15.08 -24.61
N PHE A 9 3.15 16.20 -24.60
CA PHE A 9 2.91 16.97 -23.38
C PHE A 9 2.09 16.21 -22.34
N ILE A 10 1.07 15.46 -22.77
CA ILE A 10 0.23 14.66 -21.87
C ILE A 10 1.05 13.55 -21.21
N VAL A 11 1.84 12.80 -22.00
CA VAL A 11 2.70 11.73 -21.48
C VAL A 11 3.74 12.30 -20.52
N PHE A 12 4.36 13.43 -20.87
CA PHE A 12 5.36 14.06 -20.02
C PHE A 12 4.77 14.59 -18.71
N ALA A 13 3.57 15.19 -18.77
CA ALA A 13 2.84 15.66 -17.60
C ALA A 13 2.47 14.49 -16.68
N GLY A 14 1.96 13.38 -17.23
CA GLY A 14 1.64 12.17 -16.47
C GLY A 14 2.86 11.56 -15.81
N LEU A 15 3.98 11.46 -16.52
CA LEU A 15 5.23 10.94 -15.99
C LEU A 15 5.78 11.84 -14.87
N SER A 16 5.71 13.16 -15.05
CA SER A 16 6.14 14.12 -14.02
C SER A 16 5.28 14.07 -12.76
N LEU A 17 3.97 13.84 -12.93
CA LEU A 17 3.03 13.70 -11.82
C LEU A 17 3.29 12.40 -11.04
N ALA A 18 3.53 11.29 -11.75
CA ALA A 18 3.88 10.01 -11.13
C ALA A 18 5.17 10.12 -10.30
N VAL A 19 6.20 10.78 -10.84
CA VAL A 19 7.45 11.04 -10.12
C VAL A 19 7.22 11.91 -8.89
N ALA A 20 6.43 12.99 -9.02
CA ALA A 20 6.10 13.86 -7.89
C ALA A 20 5.36 13.11 -6.78
N LEU A 21 4.43 12.22 -7.13
CA LEU A 21 3.73 11.36 -6.18
C LEU A 21 4.71 10.42 -5.45
N VAL A 22 5.62 9.77 -6.17
CA VAL A 22 6.65 8.90 -5.55
C VAL A 22 7.50 9.68 -4.56
N PHE A 23 7.98 10.88 -4.92
CA PHE A 23 8.76 11.73 -4.01
C PHE A 23 7.95 12.20 -2.80
N PHE A 24 6.68 12.53 -3.00
CA PHE A 24 5.77 12.90 -1.91
C PHE A 24 5.60 11.74 -0.93
N PHE A 25 5.35 10.53 -1.43
CA PHE A 25 5.25 9.33 -0.60
C PHE A 25 6.56 9.02 0.12
N GLN A 26 7.71 9.22 -0.52
CA GLN A 26 9.02 9.01 0.11
C GLN A 26 9.28 10.01 1.24
N SER A 27 8.90 11.28 1.07
CA SER A 27 8.99 12.32 2.10
C SER A 27 8.07 12.01 3.29
N LEU A 28 6.82 11.63 3.01
CA LEU A 28 5.85 11.24 4.03
C LEU A 28 6.37 10.03 4.81
N HIS A 29 6.88 9.01 4.11
CA HIS A 29 7.47 7.83 4.71
C HIS A 29 8.69 8.17 5.58
N ALA A 30 9.56 9.09 5.14
CA ALA A 30 10.74 9.49 5.91
C ALA A 30 10.35 10.16 7.23
N VAL A 31 9.35 11.06 7.22
CA VAL A 31 8.85 11.73 8.42
C VAL A 31 8.15 10.76 9.37
N LEU A 32 7.31 9.86 8.83
CA LEU A 32 6.62 8.84 9.63
C LEU A 32 7.60 7.82 10.24
N THR A 33 8.64 7.43 9.48
CA THR A 33 9.68 6.52 9.97
C THR A 33 10.51 7.17 11.08
N HIS A 34 10.80 8.48 10.99
CA HIS A 34 11.52 9.18 12.05
C HIS A 34 10.69 9.30 13.34
N ALA A 35 9.36 9.42 13.23
CA ALA A 35 8.46 9.40 14.39
C ALA A 35 8.34 8.02 15.05
N ALA A 36 8.50 6.94 14.29
CA ALA A 36 8.39 5.55 14.79
C ALA A 36 9.61 5.06 15.59
N VAL A 37 10.75 5.73 15.52
CA VAL A 37 12.00 5.31 16.22
C VAL A 37 12.07 5.81 17.67
N GLY A 38 11.12 6.67 18.10
CA GLY A 38 11.18 7.37 19.38
C GLY A 38 10.10 7.01 20.41
N ASP A 39 9.82 5.74 20.70
CA ASP A 39 9.58 5.28 22.08
C ASP A 39 9.54 3.73 22.15
N GLY A 40 10.13 3.17 23.19
CA GLY A 40 10.49 1.76 23.27
C GLY A 40 9.42 0.83 23.83
N LEU A 41 9.26 -0.31 23.15
CA LEU A 41 9.12 -1.67 23.72
C LEU A 41 7.73 -2.29 23.97
N GLU A 42 6.60 -1.58 23.88
CA GLU A 42 5.26 -2.23 23.87
C GLU A 42 4.35 -1.82 22.70
N GLU A 43 4.64 -0.70 22.03
CA GLU A 43 3.85 -0.21 20.90
C GLU A 43 4.16 -0.90 19.56
N ASP A 44 5.34 -1.50 19.38
CA ASP A 44 5.81 -2.01 18.08
C ASP A 44 4.88 -3.08 17.47
N GLY A 45 4.22 -3.88 18.30
CA GLY A 45 3.24 -4.88 17.88
C GLY A 45 1.88 -4.30 17.47
N SER A 46 1.50 -3.17 18.07
CA SER A 46 0.22 -2.48 17.85
C SER A 46 0.32 -1.54 16.65
N VAL A 47 1.37 -0.72 16.60
CA VAL A 47 1.65 0.27 15.55
C VAL A 47 1.83 -0.43 14.20
N LYS A 48 2.66 -1.47 14.12
CA LYS A 48 2.81 -2.26 12.88
C LYS A 48 1.52 -2.96 12.45
N ARG A 49 0.62 -3.27 13.38
CA ARG A 49 -0.70 -3.84 13.02
C ARG A 49 -1.61 -2.75 12.46
N SER A 50 -1.65 -1.59 13.10
CA SER A 50 -2.42 -0.44 12.61
C SER A 50 -1.97 -0.09 11.20
N GLU A 51 -0.65 0.03 10.98
CA GLU A 51 -0.07 0.36 9.69
C GLU A 51 -0.46 -0.63 8.58
N LEU A 52 -0.40 -1.95 8.85
CA LEU A 52 -0.84 -2.96 7.88
C LEU A 52 -2.34 -2.87 7.56
N LEU A 53 -3.17 -2.58 8.57
CA LEU A 53 -4.61 -2.41 8.38
C LEU A 53 -4.95 -1.11 7.63
N ASP A 54 -4.23 -0.04 7.92
CA ASP A 54 -4.36 1.25 7.25
C ASP A 54 -3.93 1.13 5.78
N ARG A 55 -2.81 0.42 5.52
CA ARG A 55 -2.35 0.14 4.16
C ARG A 55 -3.33 -0.74 3.38
N LYS A 56 -3.89 -1.79 4.01
CA LYS A 56 -4.97 -2.58 3.41
C LYS A 56 -6.15 -1.69 3.03
N ARG A 57 -6.57 -0.78 3.91
CA ARG A 57 -7.70 0.12 3.67
C ARG A 57 -7.41 1.07 2.50
N ALA A 58 -6.21 1.64 2.46
CA ALA A 58 -5.78 2.52 1.37
C ALA A 58 -5.73 1.81 0.02
N LEU A 59 -5.24 0.57 -0.04
CA LEU A 59 -5.19 -0.22 -1.29
C LEU A 59 -6.60 -0.58 -1.78
N LEU A 60 -7.53 -0.92 -0.87
CA LEU A 60 -8.92 -1.18 -1.23
C LEU A 60 -9.64 0.09 -1.72
N GLU A 61 -9.35 1.23 -1.11
CA GLU A 61 -9.86 2.54 -1.55
C GLU A 61 -9.31 2.90 -2.93
N SER A 62 -8.01 2.70 -3.15
CA SER A 62 -7.39 2.89 -4.47
C SER A 62 -7.99 1.99 -5.55
N LEU A 63 -8.28 0.71 -5.27
CA LEU A 63 -8.98 -0.17 -6.21
C LEU A 63 -10.39 0.33 -6.54
N ARG A 64 -11.12 0.83 -5.53
CA ARG A 64 -12.46 1.38 -5.73
C ARG A 64 -12.39 2.62 -6.63
N ASP A 65 -11.47 3.53 -6.35
CA ASP A 65 -11.32 4.78 -7.08
C ASP A 65 -10.86 4.51 -8.52
N LEU A 66 -9.92 3.56 -8.71
CA LEU A 66 -9.48 3.10 -10.03
C LEU A 66 -10.65 2.59 -10.87
N ARG A 67 -11.55 1.81 -10.26
CA ARG A 67 -12.73 1.28 -10.93
C ARG A 67 -13.74 2.37 -11.27
N GLN A 68 -13.91 3.36 -10.40
CA GLN A 68 -14.77 4.52 -10.70
C GLN A 68 -14.23 5.34 -11.88
N ASP A 69 -12.92 5.52 -11.98
CA ASP A 69 -12.31 6.26 -13.08
C ASP A 69 -12.38 5.47 -14.40
N HIS A 70 -12.26 4.14 -14.35
CA HIS A 70 -12.50 3.26 -15.50
C HIS A 70 -13.97 3.29 -15.96
N ASP A 71 -14.93 3.16 -15.02
CA ASP A 71 -16.37 3.24 -15.31
C ASP A 71 -16.74 4.62 -15.90
N ALA A 72 -16.05 5.68 -15.47
CA ALA A 72 -16.18 7.04 -16.01
C ALA A 72 -15.48 7.25 -17.36
N LYS A 73 -14.87 6.21 -17.95
CA LYS A 73 -14.11 6.22 -19.22
C LYS A 73 -12.94 7.21 -19.23
N LYS A 74 -12.33 7.46 -18.06
CA LYS A 74 -11.14 8.33 -17.94
C LYS A 74 -9.83 7.60 -18.25
N MET A 75 -9.88 6.28 -18.34
CA MET A 75 -8.73 5.40 -18.53
C MET A 75 -9.13 4.25 -19.46
N ASP A 76 -8.18 3.76 -20.25
CA ASP A 76 -8.42 2.61 -21.12
C ASP A 76 -8.38 1.28 -20.35
N ASP A 77 -8.83 0.22 -21.01
CA ASP A 77 -8.94 -1.11 -20.41
C ASP A 77 -7.56 -1.73 -20.11
N GLU A 78 -6.52 -1.34 -20.86
CA GLU A 78 -5.18 -1.93 -20.79
C GLU A 78 -4.40 -1.33 -19.60
N ASP A 79 -4.45 0.00 -19.46
CA ASP A 79 -3.96 0.74 -18.30
C ASP A 79 -4.71 0.33 -17.02
N PHE A 80 -6.03 0.15 -17.10
CA PHE A 80 -6.84 -0.34 -15.99
C PHE A 80 -6.36 -1.71 -15.51
N ALA A 81 -6.21 -2.67 -16.42
CA ALA A 81 -5.79 -4.03 -16.07
C ALA A 81 -4.39 -4.07 -15.45
N GLY A 82 -3.46 -3.26 -15.98
CA GLY A 82 -2.11 -3.14 -15.44
C GLY A 82 -2.08 -2.60 -14.01
N LEU A 83 -2.83 -1.51 -13.75
CA LEU A 83 -2.92 -0.90 -12.43
C LEU A 83 -3.69 -1.76 -11.43
N GLU A 84 -4.77 -2.42 -11.87
CA GLU A 84 -5.55 -3.32 -11.02
C GLU A 84 -4.68 -4.48 -10.53
N GLU A 85 -3.92 -5.12 -11.43
CA GLU A 85 -3.09 -6.26 -11.03
C GLU A 85 -1.93 -5.83 -10.12
N ALA A 86 -1.34 -4.66 -10.34
CA ALA A 86 -0.31 -4.12 -9.46
C ALA A 86 -0.85 -3.87 -8.04
N ILE A 87 -1.99 -3.19 -7.90
CA ILE A 87 -2.59 -2.91 -6.59
C ILE A 87 -3.04 -4.22 -5.92
N ARG A 88 -3.58 -5.17 -6.70
CA ARG A 88 -3.99 -6.48 -6.19
C ARG A 88 -2.79 -7.30 -5.72
N ALA A 89 -1.65 -7.23 -6.41
CA ALA A 89 -0.42 -7.86 -5.97
C ALA A 89 0.05 -7.32 -4.62
N GLU A 90 0.09 -6.00 -4.48
CA GLU A 90 0.46 -5.35 -3.21
C GLU A 90 -0.52 -5.71 -2.08
N LEU A 91 -1.82 -5.74 -2.38
CA LEU A 91 -2.85 -6.14 -1.42
C LEU A 91 -2.65 -7.59 -0.94
N ARG A 92 -2.26 -8.51 -1.83
CA ARG A 92 -1.96 -9.91 -1.44
C ARG A 92 -0.77 -9.98 -0.49
N ASP A 93 0.26 -9.18 -0.71
CA ASP A 93 1.44 -9.15 0.16
C ASP A 93 1.13 -8.59 1.55
N VAL A 94 0.34 -7.51 1.61
CA VAL A 94 -0.14 -6.94 2.89
C VAL A 94 -1.01 -7.95 3.64
N LEU A 95 -1.90 -8.66 2.96
CA LEU A 95 -2.73 -9.69 3.59
C LEU A 95 -1.89 -10.85 4.13
N ARG A 96 -0.89 -11.33 3.36
CA ARG A 96 0.05 -12.36 3.83
C ARG A 96 0.79 -11.91 5.09
N ALA A 97 1.27 -10.67 5.12
CA ALA A 97 1.96 -10.12 6.30
C ALA A 97 1.04 -10.04 7.54
N ILE A 98 -0.26 -9.79 7.34
CA ILE A 98 -1.25 -9.84 8.42
C ILE A 98 -1.44 -11.28 8.91
N ASP A 99 -1.61 -12.23 8.00
CA ASP A 99 -1.85 -13.64 8.33
C ASP A 99 -0.66 -14.26 9.10
N GLU A 100 0.57 -14.03 8.63
CA GLU A 100 1.78 -14.50 9.32
C GLU A 100 1.90 -13.95 10.75
N ARG A 101 1.44 -12.72 11.00
CA ARG A 101 1.40 -12.16 12.37
C ARG A 101 0.36 -12.85 13.24
N VAL A 102 -0.79 -13.21 12.67
CA VAL A 102 -1.85 -13.93 13.39
C VAL A 102 -1.34 -15.32 13.77
N GLU A 103 -0.69 -16.02 12.86
CA GLU A 103 -0.08 -17.33 13.12
C GLU A 103 0.96 -17.26 14.23
N ARG A 104 1.92 -16.33 14.16
CA ARG A 104 2.93 -16.15 15.22
C ARG A 104 2.31 -15.86 16.59
N LYS A 105 1.22 -15.09 16.64
CA LYS A 105 0.51 -14.84 17.89
C LYS A 105 -0.21 -16.08 18.39
N ARG A 106 -0.80 -16.88 17.50
CA ARG A 106 -1.45 -18.15 17.86
C ARG A 106 -0.44 -19.10 18.50
N ASP A 107 0.73 -19.27 17.89
CA ASP A 107 1.78 -20.15 18.39
C ASP A 107 2.30 -19.69 19.77
N ALA A 108 2.47 -18.38 19.96
CA ALA A 108 2.87 -17.80 21.24
C ALA A 108 1.82 -18.03 22.34
N ILE A 109 0.52 -17.90 22.01
CA ILE A 109 -0.57 -18.19 22.94
C ILE A 109 -0.60 -19.68 23.27
N GLU A 110 -0.41 -20.56 22.29
CA GLU A 110 -0.42 -22.01 22.49
C GLU A 110 0.74 -22.48 23.39
N ALA A 111 1.92 -21.88 23.25
CA ALA A 111 3.07 -22.11 24.13
C ALA A 111 2.78 -21.68 25.58
N LEU A 112 2.14 -20.52 25.77
CA LEU A 112 1.72 -20.04 27.09
C LEU A 112 0.68 -20.96 27.74
N VAL A 113 -0.29 -21.47 26.97
CA VAL A 113 -1.32 -22.40 27.45
C VAL A 113 -0.73 -23.76 27.80
N ARG A 114 0.29 -24.24 27.07
CA ARG A 114 1.01 -25.48 27.38
C ARG A 114 1.92 -25.38 28.61
N GLY A 115 2.08 -24.19 29.20
CA GLY A 115 2.87 -23.99 30.40
C GLY A 115 4.39 -24.00 30.17
N GLU A 116 4.85 -23.90 28.92
CA GLU A 116 6.25 -23.60 28.60
C GLU A 116 6.53 -22.14 28.97
N LYS A 117 6.73 -21.89 30.27
CA LYS A 117 7.40 -20.68 30.73
C LYS A 117 8.86 -20.78 30.33
N ARG A 118 9.36 -19.76 29.63
CA ARG A 118 10.80 -19.51 29.45
C ARG A 118 11.54 -19.55 30.78
#